data_AF-A0A352Z313-F1
#
_entry.id   AF-A0A352Z313-F1
#
_cell.length_a   1.000
_cell.length_b   1.000
_cell.length_c   1.000
_cell.angle_alpha   90.00
_cell.angle_beta   90.00
_cell.angle_gamma   90.00
#
_symmetry.space_group_name_H-M   'P 1'
#
loop_
_entity.id
_entity.type
_entity.pdbx_description
1 polymer ?
#
loop_
_entity_poly.entity_id
_entity_poly.type
_entity_poly.pdbx_seq_one_letter_code
_entity_poly.pdbx_strand_id
1 'polypeptide(L)'
;MRILNHFLTYIIIAGFLLASCEGPMGPPGADGTDGADGKDANETCKLCHNNNVVLAKSFEYGYSRHFKGEAYEEGTRNFCAPCHSHQGFMDVIKNNTPATIVANPSDPARYINNYITGSSALALPGPINCFTCHSSLHKDYAATEFLPLSTTAAVPMTMWGGSKTINFTRNSGNLCSKCHQPRPVTASSGALIDYSRLVSDPAATYNLSSISYRTGVHYGTHAAIAAGVGGIEFGSGYTNSEHSTKASCASCHMASPSALSGGHSFISTGNYSGCNTTNCHSGMSATSTVLADARNYVTSKLEELAAKINEAGGGHDILQKDPSDGHYHGYFDIYDPGSNAGGRYKSPSTTGWTDEQKIYNNSLPALPSLTNALFGAILNYQLIYRDGSDGVHNYPYIKKLLDNTLAALN
;
A
#
# COMPACT_ATOMS: atom_id res chain seq x y z
N MET A 1 6.93 23.94 86.18
CA MET A 1 6.64 25.38 86.42
C MET A 1 7.96 26.16 86.47
N ARG A 2 8.50 26.56 85.31
CA ARG A 2 9.61 27.56 85.17
C ARG A 2 10.00 27.91 83.71
N ILE A 3 9.38 27.30 82.69
CA ILE A 3 9.68 27.60 81.26
C ILE A 3 8.58 28.44 80.58
N LEU A 4 7.45 28.72 81.25
CA LEU A 4 6.31 29.44 80.65
C LEU A 4 6.41 30.98 80.74
N ASN A 5 7.35 31.54 81.52
CA ASN A 5 7.38 32.97 81.85
C ASN A 5 8.40 33.82 81.05
N HIS A 6 9.07 33.28 80.03
CA HIS A 6 10.01 34.08 79.20
C HIS A 6 9.56 34.20 77.73
N PHE A 7 8.62 33.40 77.26
CA PHE A 7 8.08 33.52 75.89
C PHE A 7 6.99 34.59 75.75
N LEU A 8 6.27 34.92 76.82
CA LEU A 8 5.19 35.92 76.77
C LEU A 8 5.70 37.37 76.70
N THR A 9 6.92 37.62 77.20
CA THR A 9 7.47 38.98 77.31
C THR A 9 8.08 39.50 76.00
N TYR A 10 8.53 38.62 75.10
CA TYR A 10 9.07 39.04 73.79
C TYR A 10 7.99 39.35 72.73
N ILE A 11 6.75 38.91 72.93
CA ILE A 11 5.65 39.15 71.99
C ILE A 11 5.03 40.56 72.19
N ILE A 12 5.15 41.15 73.39
CA ILE A 12 4.49 42.43 73.71
C ILE A 12 5.27 43.65 73.18
N ILE A 13 6.59 43.56 73.00
CA ILE A 13 7.42 44.70 72.58
C ILE A 13 7.43 44.90 71.05
N ALA A 14 7.13 43.87 70.25
CA ALA A 14 7.06 44.00 68.79
C ALA A 14 5.72 44.58 68.28
N GLY A 15 4.67 44.61 69.11
CA GLY A 15 3.33 45.04 68.70
C GLY A 15 3.10 46.56 68.69
N PHE A 16 4.00 47.36 69.28
CA PHE A 16 3.74 48.79 69.53
C PHE A 16 4.47 49.77 68.58
N LEU A 17 5.18 49.29 67.55
CA LEU A 17 5.94 50.15 66.64
C LEU A 17 5.31 50.40 65.25
N LEU A 18 4.08 49.94 64.97
CA LEU A 18 3.45 50.13 63.66
C LEU A 18 2.04 50.75 63.69
N ALA A 19 1.56 51.19 64.85
CA ALA A 19 0.28 51.89 64.96
C ALA A 19 0.45 53.40 64.71
N SER A 20 0.70 53.78 63.45
CA SER A 20 0.60 55.15 62.96
C SER A 20 -0.50 55.25 61.91
N CYS A 21 -1.62 55.87 62.29
CA CYS A 21 -2.63 56.58 61.50
C CYS A 21 -3.00 56.03 60.10
N GLU A 22 -3.98 55.13 60.04
CA GLU A 22 -4.90 55.02 58.90
C GLU A 22 -6.32 54.92 59.49
N GLY A 23 -7.27 55.70 58.96
CA GLY A 23 -8.66 55.68 59.42
C GLY A 23 -9.35 54.33 59.18
N PRO A 24 -10.57 54.13 59.69
CA PRO A 24 -11.31 52.89 59.42
C PRO A 24 -11.44 52.69 57.91
N MET A 25 -11.00 51.51 57.43
CA MET A 25 -11.16 51.08 56.05
C MET A 25 -12.64 51.22 55.67
N GLY A 26 -12.93 51.96 54.60
CA GLY A 26 -14.29 52.04 54.06
C GLY A 26 -14.83 50.64 53.75
N PRO A 27 -16.16 50.43 53.79
CA PRO A 27 -16.73 49.13 53.48
C PRO A 27 -16.22 48.67 52.10
N PRO A 28 -15.81 47.40 51.97
CA PRO A 28 -15.39 46.87 50.68
C PRO A 28 -16.51 47.11 49.65
N GLY A 29 -16.13 47.60 48.47
CA GLY A 29 -17.07 47.72 47.35
C GLY A 29 -17.67 46.35 47.04
N ALA A 30 -18.92 46.32 46.58
CA ALA A 30 -19.56 45.07 46.18
C ALA A 30 -18.70 44.37 45.12
N ASP A 31 -18.47 43.07 45.29
CA ASP A 31 -17.82 42.25 44.28
C ASP A 31 -18.57 42.39 42.96
N GLY A 32 -17.82 42.53 41.85
CA GLY A 32 -18.42 42.48 40.52
C GLY A 32 -19.09 41.13 40.28
N THR A 33 -20.14 41.09 39.47
CA THR A 33 -20.71 39.81 39.03
C THR A 33 -19.67 39.03 38.25
N ASP A 34 -19.46 37.76 38.60
CA ASP A 34 -18.67 36.83 37.80
C ASP A 34 -19.14 36.87 36.34
N GLY A 35 -18.19 36.98 35.42
CA GLY A 35 -18.48 36.87 33.99
C GLY A 35 -19.05 35.49 33.66
N ALA A 36 -19.77 35.38 32.55
CA ALA A 36 -20.20 34.05 32.08
C ALA A 36 -18.98 33.15 31.86
N ASP A 37 -19.05 31.91 32.37
CA ASP A 37 -18.02 30.90 32.13
C ASP A 37 -17.73 30.80 30.62
N GLY A 38 -16.45 30.79 30.27
CA GLY A 38 -16.02 30.57 28.88
C GLY A 38 -16.49 29.20 28.37
N LYS A 39 -16.70 29.07 27.05
CA LYS A 39 -16.99 27.77 26.43
C LYS A 39 -15.84 26.78 26.72
N ASP A 40 -16.17 25.54 27.10
CA ASP A 40 -15.18 24.46 27.33
C ASP A 40 -14.35 24.23 26.06
N ALA A 41 -13.07 24.59 26.10
CA ALA A 41 -12.14 24.42 24.99
C ALA A 41 -11.96 22.94 24.57
N ASN A 42 -12.35 21.99 25.41
CA ASN A 42 -12.25 20.55 25.14
C ASN A 42 -13.52 19.92 24.57
N GLU A 43 -14.62 20.67 24.41
CA GLU A 43 -15.89 20.14 23.90
C GLU A 43 -15.71 19.52 22.51
N THR A 44 -14.93 20.17 21.65
CA THR A 44 -14.60 19.66 20.30
C THR A 44 -13.63 18.48 20.34
N CYS A 45 -12.65 18.49 21.24
CA CYS A 45 -11.70 17.38 21.41
C CYS A 45 -12.42 16.07 21.77
N LYS A 46 -13.45 16.13 22.61
CA LYS A 46 -14.25 14.98 23.06
C LYS A 46 -15.09 14.36 21.93
N LEU A 47 -15.37 15.09 20.85
CA LEU A 47 -16.05 14.55 19.67
C LEU A 47 -15.22 13.45 18.99
N CYS A 48 -13.89 13.58 19.04
CA CYS A 48 -12.95 12.65 18.40
C CYS A 48 -12.25 11.73 19.41
N HIS A 49 -11.78 12.27 20.54
CA HIS A 49 -11.07 11.54 21.59
C HIS A 49 -12.03 10.89 22.58
N ASN A 50 -12.78 9.90 22.09
CA ASN A 50 -13.62 9.05 22.93
C ASN A 50 -13.47 7.58 22.52
N ASN A 51 -14.03 6.69 23.34
CA ASN A 51 -13.93 5.24 23.17
C ASN A 51 -14.55 4.72 21.86
N ASN A 52 -15.44 5.50 21.24
CA ASN A 52 -16.22 5.08 20.06
C ASN A 52 -15.68 5.62 18.73
N VAL A 53 -14.79 6.63 18.78
CA VAL A 53 -14.24 7.26 17.57
C VAL A 53 -12.75 6.93 17.44
N VAL A 54 -11.84 7.80 17.87
CA VAL A 54 -10.40 7.60 17.60
C VAL A 54 -9.84 6.37 18.31
N LEU A 55 -10.29 6.07 19.54
CA LEU A 55 -9.77 4.91 20.27
C LEU A 55 -10.15 3.60 19.57
N ALA A 56 -11.43 3.42 19.22
CA ALA A 56 -11.88 2.26 18.47
C ALA A 56 -11.12 2.11 17.13
N LYS A 57 -10.94 3.21 16.39
CA LYS A 57 -10.21 3.18 15.11
C LYS A 57 -8.73 2.88 15.28
N SER A 58 -8.11 3.34 16.36
CA SER A 58 -6.72 3.01 16.68
C SER A 58 -6.53 1.52 17.00
N PHE A 59 -7.50 0.90 17.68
CA PHE A 59 -7.47 -0.54 17.96
C PHE A 59 -7.69 -1.36 16.70
N GLU A 60 -8.66 -1.00 15.85
CA GLU A 60 -8.85 -1.59 14.52
C GLU A 60 -7.56 -1.47 13.67
N TYR A 61 -6.97 -0.28 13.64
CA TYR A 61 -5.72 0.00 12.91
C TYR A 61 -4.54 -0.83 13.41
N GLY A 62 -4.48 -1.10 14.72
CA GLY A 62 -3.50 -1.98 15.34
C GLY A 62 -3.49 -3.40 14.78
N TYR A 63 -4.56 -3.85 14.09
CA TYR A 63 -4.61 -5.14 13.39
C TYR A 63 -4.21 -5.07 11.92
N SER A 64 -4.05 -3.87 11.35
CA SER A 64 -3.67 -3.70 9.95
C SER A 64 -2.22 -4.10 9.68
N ARG A 65 -1.93 -4.49 8.44
CA ARG A 65 -0.55 -4.67 7.95
C ARG A 65 0.20 -3.34 7.81
N HIS A 66 -0.50 -2.21 7.68
CA HIS A 66 0.14 -0.89 7.72
C HIS A 66 0.75 -0.57 9.08
N PHE A 67 0.16 -1.08 10.17
CA PHE A 67 0.70 -0.94 11.52
C PHE A 67 1.72 -2.03 11.86
N LYS A 68 1.42 -3.29 11.57
CA LYS A 68 2.25 -4.44 11.98
C LYS A 68 3.41 -4.77 11.03
N GLY A 69 3.38 -4.26 9.81
CA GLY A 69 4.31 -4.64 8.75
C GLY A 69 5.62 -3.87 8.80
N GLU A 70 6.67 -4.48 8.27
CA GLU A 70 8.02 -3.92 8.17
C GLU A 70 8.26 -3.18 6.85
N ALA A 71 7.21 -3.03 6.03
CA ALA A 71 7.32 -2.38 4.73
C ALA A 71 7.92 -0.96 4.83
N TYR A 72 7.81 -0.30 5.98
CA TYR A 72 8.35 1.05 6.18
C TYR A 72 9.89 1.14 6.21
N GLU A 73 10.60 0.03 6.37
CA GLU A 73 12.07 0.01 6.34
C GLU A 73 12.63 0.51 4.99
N GLU A 74 11.86 0.31 3.92
CA GLU A 74 12.17 0.80 2.58
C GLU A 74 11.95 2.33 2.44
N GLY A 75 11.39 2.98 3.46
CA GLY A 75 11.00 4.39 3.47
C GLY A 75 12.14 5.40 3.36
N THR A 76 13.39 4.98 3.55
CA THR A 76 14.60 5.80 3.36
C THR A 76 15.08 5.84 1.91
N ARG A 77 14.57 4.94 1.04
CA ARG A 77 14.98 4.87 -0.37
C ARG A 77 14.04 5.71 -1.21
N ASN A 78 14.58 6.71 -1.92
CA ASN A 78 13.80 7.68 -2.72
C ASN A 78 12.79 7.05 -3.69
N PHE A 79 13.09 5.89 -4.30
CA PHE A 79 12.18 5.20 -5.21
C PHE A 79 11.16 4.30 -4.49
N CYS A 80 11.33 3.99 -3.20
CA CYS A 80 10.43 3.13 -2.43
C CYS A 80 9.55 3.94 -1.47
N ALA A 81 10.11 5.01 -0.90
CA ALA A 81 9.44 5.94 0.01
C ALA A 81 8.05 6.43 -0.45
N PRO A 82 7.75 6.65 -1.76
CA PRO A 82 6.42 7.06 -2.19
C PRO A 82 5.29 6.12 -1.74
N CYS A 83 5.57 4.82 -1.57
CA CYS A 83 4.59 3.83 -1.14
C CYS A 83 4.87 3.27 0.26
N HIS A 84 6.11 3.38 0.73
CA HIS A 84 6.58 2.71 1.94
C HIS A 84 6.71 3.62 3.16
N SER A 85 6.61 4.94 3.04
CA SER A 85 6.62 5.84 4.22
C SER A 85 5.53 6.90 4.16
N HIS A 86 5.10 7.35 5.34
CA HIS A 86 4.19 8.47 5.46
C HIS A 86 4.76 9.73 4.80
N GLN A 87 5.99 10.09 5.13
CA GLN A 87 6.66 11.28 4.61
C GLN A 87 6.84 11.19 3.09
N GLY A 88 7.24 10.04 2.57
CA GLY A 88 7.41 9.86 1.14
C GLY A 88 6.11 9.94 0.37
N PHE A 89 5.04 9.34 0.90
CA PHE A 89 3.69 9.43 0.34
C PHE A 89 3.17 10.88 0.31
N MET A 90 3.27 11.58 1.44
CA MET A 90 2.82 12.97 1.53
C MET A 90 3.64 13.90 0.64
N ASP A 91 4.94 13.65 0.49
CA ASP A 91 5.82 14.41 -0.40
C ASP A 91 5.38 14.28 -1.87
N VAL A 92 5.13 13.06 -2.36
CA VAL A 92 4.71 12.87 -3.75
C VAL A 92 3.31 13.40 -4.05
N ILE A 93 2.44 13.45 -3.03
CA ILE A 93 1.12 14.12 -3.15
C ILE A 93 1.31 15.64 -3.21
N LYS A 94 2.04 16.21 -2.24
CA LYS A 94 2.25 17.65 -2.12
C LYS A 94 2.89 18.24 -3.38
N ASN A 95 3.85 17.53 -3.96
CA ASN A 95 4.60 17.98 -5.13
C ASN A 95 3.94 17.55 -6.46
N ASN A 96 2.82 16.83 -6.42
CA ASN A 96 2.20 16.22 -7.60
C ASN A 96 3.21 15.46 -8.47
N THR A 97 4.06 14.64 -7.83
CA THR A 97 5.20 14.00 -8.49
C THR A 97 4.71 13.12 -9.66
N PRO A 98 5.24 13.32 -10.89
CA PRO A 98 4.78 12.61 -12.06
C PRO A 98 5.21 11.15 -12.05
N ALA A 99 4.33 10.26 -12.50
CA ALA A 99 4.60 8.83 -12.66
C ALA A 99 5.40 8.49 -13.93
N THR A 100 6.17 9.44 -14.48
CA THR A 100 6.83 9.31 -15.78
C THR A 100 8.14 8.54 -15.68
N ILE A 101 8.45 7.83 -16.76
CA ILE A 101 9.73 7.16 -16.95
C ILE A 101 10.33 7.71 -18.23
N VAL A 102 11.57 8.19 -18.16
CA VAL A 102 12.27 8.82 -19.29
C VAL A 102 13.62 8.15 -19.50
N ALA A 103 14.13 8.15 -20.72
CA ALA A 103 15.50 7.70 -20.97
C ALA A 103 16.49 8.59 -20.20
N ASN A 104 17.54 8.01 -19.63
CA ASN A 104 18.58 8.76 -18.96
C ASN A 104 19.37 9.56 -20.01
N PRO A 105 19.43 10.90 -19.91
CA PRO A 105 20.13 11.73 -20.90
C PRO A 105 21.62 11.38 -21.06
N SER A 106 22.25 10.89 -19.99
CA SER A 106 23.68 10.53 -19.97
C SER A 106 23.96 9.07 -20.37
N ASP A 107 22.93 8.22 -20.36
CA ASP A 107 23.02 6.80 -20.71
C ASP A 107 21.66 6.33 -21.26
N PRO A 108 21.37 6.54 -22.55
CA PRO A 108 20.06 6.24 -23.13
C PRO A 108 19.63 4.77 -23.06
N ALA A 109 20.54 3.85 -22.70
CA ALA A 109 20.20 2.45 -22.42
C ALA A 109 19.54 2.24 -21.05
N ARG A 110 19.56 3.25 -20.19
CA ARG A 110 18.95 3.28 -18.86
C ARG A 110 17.79 4.26 -18.80
N TYR A 111 16.90 4.04 -17.85
CA TYR A 111 15.73 4.89 -17.64
C TYR A 111 15.73 5.48 -16.24
N ILE A 112 15.16 6.68 -16.13
CA ILE A 112 14.92 7.39 -14.88
C ILE A 112 13.43 7.29 -14.58
N ASN A 113 13.10 6.71 -13.43
CA ASN A 113 11.77 6.81 -12.86
C ASN A 113 11.66 8.13 -12.09
N ASN A 114 10.79 9.04 -12.54
CA ASN A 114 10.59 10.34 -11.90
C ASN A 114 9.66 10.29 -10.70
N TYR A 115 9.00 9.15 -10.46
CA TYR A 115 8.15 8.94 -9.29
C TYR A 115 9.00 8.63 -8.06
N ILE A 116 9.60 9.69 -7.50
CA ILE A 116 10.50 9.62 -6.34
C ILE A 116 10.11 10.63 -5.27
N THR A 117 10.50 10.31 -4.05
CA THR A 117 10.44 11.21 -2.89
C THR A 117 11.69 12.08 -2.81
N GLY A 118 11.53 13.36 -2.48
CA GLY A 118 12.63 14.29 -2.25
C GLY A 118 13.45 13.96 -1.00
N SER A 119 14.74 14.32 -0.98
CA SER A 119 15.68 13.94 0.09
C SER A 119 15.26 14.39 1.49
N SER A 120 14.57 15.53 1.62
CA SER A 120 14.08 16.03 2.91
C SER A 120 13.05 15.10 3.56
N ALA A 121 12.21 14.44 2.77
CA ALA A 121 11.21 13.49 3.25
C ALA A 121 11.79 12.10 3.59
N LEU A 122 13.04 11.82 3.20
CA LEU A 122 13.74 10.56 3.49
C LEU A 122 14.47 10.55 4.83
N ALA A 123 14.69 11.73 5.44
CA ALA A 123 15.47 11.85 6.67
C ALA A 123 14.76 11.26 7.90
N LEU A 124 13.42 11.24 7.89
CA LEU A 124 12.58 10.78 9.01
C LEU A 124 11.37 9.97 8.51
N PRO A 125 11.59 8.80 7.88
CA PRO A 125 10.48 8.00 7.39
C PRO A 125 9.77 7.33 8.57
N GLY A 126 8.49 7.62 8.71
CA GLY A 126 7.57 6.96 9.63
C GLY A 126 6.67 5.98 8.89
N PRO A 127 6.13 4.99 9.61
CA PRO A 127 5.14 4.08 9.05
C PRO A 127 3.90 4.85 8.60
N ILE A 128 3.12 4.20 7.74
CA ILE A 128 1.77 4.65 7.39
C ILE A 128 0.98 4.85 8.69
N ASN A 129 0.19 5.91 8.76
CA ASN A 129 -0.56 6.28 9.95
C ASN A 129 -1.82 7.09 9.57
N CYS A 130 -2.60 7.53 10.55
CA CYS A 130 -3.84 8.28 10.33
C CYS A 130 -3.64 9.50 9.41
N PHE A 131 -2.53 10.24 9.57
CA PHE A 131 -2.23 11.44 8.78
C PHE A 131 -1.80 11.11 7.34
N THR A 132 -1.44 9.86 7.04
CA THR A 132 -1.22 9.44 5.66
C THR A 132 -2.53 9.49 4.87
N CYS A 133 -3.64 9.05 5.49
CA CYS A 133 -4.93 8.97 4.83
C CYS A 133 -5.78 10.22 5.03
N HIS A 134 -5.73 10.82 6.22
CA HIS A 134 -6.55 11.97 6.63
C HIS A 134 -5.69 13.23 6.72
N SER A 135 -5.86 14.16 5.77
CA SER A 135 -4.94 15.30 5.62
C SER A 135 -5.19 16.49 6.54
N SER A 136 -6.24 16.45 7.37
CA SER A 136 -6.70 17.62 8.12
C SER A 136 -6.91 17.38 9.60
N LEU A 137 -6.45 16.24 10.14
CA LEU A 137 -6.48 15.98 11.57
C LEU A 137 -5.71 17.08 12.34
N HIS A 138 -6.32 17.65 13.39
CA HIS A 138 -5.77 18.70 14.26
C HIS A 138 -5.41 20.01 13.56
N LYS A 139 -6.15 20.40 12.51
CA LYS A 139 -5.95 21.68 11.82
C LYS A 139 -6.81 22.79 12.41
N ASP A 140 -8.11 22.53 12.52
CA ASP A 140 -9.17 23.43 12.96
C ASP A 140 -9.98 22.84 14.15
N TYR A 141 -9.65 21.62 14.60
CA TYR A 141 -10.27 20.87 15.70
C TYR A 141 -11.79 20.68 15.54
N ALA A 142 -12.25 20.47 14.30
CA ALA A 142 -13.65 20.25 13.98
C ALA A 142 -13.99 18.76 13.78
N ALA A 143 -15.25 18.37 14.02
CA ALA A 143 -15.72 16.99 13.77
C ALA A 143 -15.58 16.54 12.30
N THR A 144 -15.40 17.49 11.38
CA THR A 144 -15.24 17.25 9.95
C THR A 144 -13.82 16.80 9.57
N GLU A 145 -12.81 16.93 10.44
CA GLU A 145 -11.39 16.74 10.08
C GLU A 145 -10.98 15.34 9.62
N PHE A 146 -11.81 14.32 9.86
CA PHE A 146 -11.63 13.00 9.27
C PHE A 146 -11.71 13.03 7.74
N LEU A 147 -12.28 14.09 7.16
CA LEU A 147 -12.25 14.40 5.74
C LEU A 147 -11.80 15.86 5.55
N PRO A 148 -10.93 16.17 4.58
CA PRO A 148 -10.62 15.39 3.39
C PRO A 148 -9.59 14.27 3.58
N LEU A 149 -9.63 13.32 2.63
CA LEU A 149 -8.54 12.37 2.42
C LEU A 149 -7.35 13.07 1.76
N SER A 150 -6.13 12.58 2.03
CA SER A 150 -4.90 13.16 1.48
C SER A 150 -4.84 13.19 -0.03
N THR A 151 -5.54 12.28 -0.70
CA THR A 151 -5.84 12.39 -2.13
C THR A 151 -7.08 11.60 -2.49
N THR A 152 -7.81 12.09 -3.48
CA THR A 152 -8.86 11.36 -4.21
C THR A 152 -8.64 11.44 -5.73
N ALA A 153 -7.52 12.01 -6.16
CA ALA A 153 -7.19 12.21 -7.56
C ALA A 153 -6.90 10.86 -8.24
N ALA A 154 -7.23 10.76 -9.53
CA ALA A 154 -6.86 9.62 -10.35
C ALA A 154 -5.34 9.34 -10.26
N VAL A 155 -4.95 8.07 -10.36
CA VAL A 155 -3.57 7.61 -10.15
C VAL A 155 -2.96 7.19 -11.48
N PRO A 156 -2.09 8.01 -12.10
CA PRO A 156 -1.26 7.57 -13.21
C PRO A 156 -0.36 6.41 -12.76
N MET A 157 -0.40 5.30 -13.50
CA MET A 157 0.28 4.07 -13.12
C MET A 157 1.77 4.19 -13.35
N THR A 158 2.56 4.00 -12.29
CA THR A 158 4.02 3.98 -12.40
C THR A 158 4.48 2.89 -13.35
N MET A 159 3.91 1.67 -13.27
CA MET A 159 4.21 0.55 -14.17
C MET A 159 4.22 0.95 -15.66
N TRP A 160 3.28 1.80 -16.06
CA TRP A 160 3.08 2.20 -17.46
C TRP A 160 3.62 3.61 -17.76
N GLY A 161 4.51 4.14 -16.93
CA GLY A 161 5.07 5.49 -17.09
C GLY A 161 4.02 6.60 -17.10
N GLY A 162 2.88 6.37 -16.44
CA GLY A 162 1.73 7.28 -16.40
C GLY A 162 0.79 7.20 -17.61
N SER A 163 1.05 6.34 -18.61
CA SER A 163 0.20 6.22 -19.80
C SER A 163 -1.14 5.50 -19.54
N LYS A 164 -1.19 4.63 -18.51
CA LYS A 164 -2.42 4.06 -17.97
C LYS A 164 -2.76 4.72 -16.64
N THR A 165 -4.06 4.83 -16.32
CA THR A 165 -4.54 5.52 -15.11
C THR A 165 -5.56 4.64 -14.38
N ILE A 166 -5.39 4.52 -13.06
CA ILE A 166 -6.37 3.93 -12.15
C ILE A 166 -7.27 5.06 -11.65
N ASN A 167 -8.58 4.93 -11.84
CA ASN A 167 -9.54 5.92 -11.36
C ASN A 167 -10.89 5.26 -11.02
N PHE A 168 -11.19 5.17 -9.73
CA PHE A 168 -12.48 4.68 -9.25
C PHE A 168 -13.51 5.82 -9.22
N THR A 169 -14.74 5.55 -9.66
CA THR A 169 -15.84 6.53 -9.59
C THR A 169 -16.12 6.93 -8.14
N ARG A 170 -16.10 5.96 -7.21
CA ARG A 170 -16.01 6.24 -5.78
C ARG A 170 -14.55 6.51 -5.42
N ASN A 171 -14.17 7.75 -5.63
CA ASN A 171 -12.79 8.24 -5.64
C ASN A 171 -12.00 8.06 -4.33
N SER A 172 -12.63 7.66 -3.21
CA SER A 172 -11.89 7.26 -2.00
C SER A 172 -10.97 6.06 -2.24
N GLY A 173 -11.27 5.20 -3.22
CA GLY A 173 -10.38 4.10 -3.63
C GLY A 173 -9.07 4.59 -4.25
N ASN A 174 -9.04 5.80 -4.81
CA ASN A 174 -7.83 6.37 -5.41
C ASN A 174 -6.74 6.63 -4.37
N LEU A 175 -7.10 6.91 -3.11
CA LEU A 175 -6.15 7.02 -2.00
C LEU A 175 -5.33 5.72 -1.85
N CYS A 176 -6.01 4.58 -1.73
CA CYS A 176 -5.37 3.27 -1.59
C CYS A 176 -4.56 2.92 -2.84
N SER A 177 -5.09 3.26 -4.02
CA SER A 177 -4.50 2.96 -5.33
C SER A 177 -3.16 3.65 -5.55
N LYS A 178 -2.91 4.77 -4.87
CA LYS A 178 -1.66 5.53 -4.99
C LYS A 178 -0.45 4.71 -4.54
N CYS A 179 -0.62 3.83 -3.55
CA CYS A 179 0.40 2.86 -3.10
C CYS A 179 0.17 1.46 -3.66
N HIS A 180 -1.08 0.98 -3.70
CA HIS A 180 -1.44 -0.34 -4.20
C HIS A 180 -1.61 -0.36 -5.71
N GLN A 181 -0.59 0.14 -6.42
CA GLN A 181 -0.42 0.01 -7.85
C GLN A 181 0.84 -0.81 -8.17
N PRO A 182 0.85 -1.56 -9.28
CA PRO A 182 2.06 -2.25 -9.73
C PRO A 182 3.15 -1.24 -10.10
N ARG A 183 4.40 -1.66 -9.96
CA ARG A 183 5.58 -0.89 -10.35
C ARG A 183 6.13 -1.38 -11.69
N PRO A 184 6.93 -0.55 -12.37
CA PRO A 184 7.62 -1.00 -13.57
C PRO A 184 8.52 -2.18 -13.26
N VAL A 185 8.45 -3.20 -14.08
CA VAL A 185 9.49 -4.21 -14.15
C VAL A 185 10.67 -3.60 -14.88
N THR A 186 11.77 -3.47 -14.16
CA THR A 186 13.05 -3.05 -14.72
C THR A 186 13.94 -4.26 -14.96
N ALA A 187 14.65 -4.24 -16.07
CA ALA A 187 15.76 -5.14 -16.34
C ALA A 187 16.85 -5.03 -15.28
N SER A 188 17.66 -6.08 -15.13
CA SER A 188 18.89 -6.06 -14.33
C SER A 188 19.86 -4.93 -14.73
N SER A 189 19.80 -4.46 -15.98
CA SER A 189 20.57 -3.33 -16.51
C SER A 189 20.04 -1.94 -16.10
N GLY A 190 18.83 -1.88 -15.53
CA GLY A 190 18.06 -0.64 -15.32
C GLY A 190 17.22 -0.21 -16.54
N ALA A 191 17.17 -1.02 -17.60
CA ALA A 191 16.27 -0.79 -18.73
C ALA A 191 14.80 -1.03 -18.33
N LEU A 192 13.86 -0.32 -18.95
CA LEU A 192 12.43 -0.58 -18.78
C LEU A 192 11.99 -1.71 -19.73
N ILE A 193 11.11 -2.59 -19.26
CA ILE A 193 10.46 -3.58 -20.13
C ILE A 193 9.45 -2.88 -21.03
N ASP A 194 9.57 -3.10 -22.35
CA ASP A 194 8.61 -2.62 -23.33
C ASP A 194 7.39 -3.55 -23.38
N TYR A 195 6.41 -3.28 -22.52
CA TYR A 195 5.16 -4.05 -22.48
C TYR A 195 4.37 -4.01 -23.78
N SER A 196 4.49 -2.92 -24.56
CA SER A 196 3.78 -2.79 -25.83
C SER A 196 4.29 -3.80 -26.85
N ARG A 197 5.61 -4.02 -26.85
CA ARG A 197 6.26 -5.02 -27.69
C ARG A 197 5.88 -6.46 -27.34
N LEU A 198 5.57 -6.72 -26.06
CA LEU A 198 5.08 -8.06 -25.63
C LEU A 198 3.81 -8.45 -26.36
N VAL A 199 2.97 -7.47 -26.72
CA VAL A 199 1.70 -7.65 -27.41
C VAL A 199 1.85 -7.51 -28.93
N SER A 200 2.65 -6.54 -29.41
CA SER A 200 2.75 -6.26 -30.85
C SER A 200 3.59 -7.29 -31.61
N ASP A 201 4.51 -7.99 -30.92
CA ASP A 201 5.39 -8.99 -31.51
C ASP A 201 5.45 -10.26 -30.63
N PRO A 202 4.32 -10.95 -30.42
CA PRO A 202 4.18 -11.97 -29.39
C PRO A 202 5.05 -13.21 -29.64
N ALA A 203 5.35 -13.52 -30.90
CA ALA A 203 6.12 -14.71 -31.29
C ALA A 203 7.64 -14.48 -31.25
N ALA A 204 8.13 -13.23 -31.24
CA ALA A 204 9.56 -12.97 -31.20
C ALA A 204 10.20 -13.43 -29.89
N THR A 205 11.46 -13.85 -29.99
CA THR A 205 12.29 -14.19 -28.83
C THR A 205 12.48 -12.95 -27.94
N TYR A 206 12.10 -13.09 -26.67
CA TYR A 206 12.34 -12.09 -25.64
C TYR A 206 13.81 -12.05 -25.23
N ASN A 207 14.34 -10.85 -25.00
CA ASN A 207 15.72 -10.66 -24.58
C ASN A 207 15.92 -10.98 -23.09
N LEU A 208 16.50 -12.15 -22.82
CA LEU A 208 16.75 -12.65 -21.47
C LEU A 208 17.80 -11.88 -20.67
N SER A 209 18.61 -11.02 -21.30
CA SER A 209 19.65 -10.26 -20.57
C SER A 209 19.09 -9.37 -19.46
N SER A 210 17.80 -9.06 -19.56
CA SER A 210 17.04 -8.27 -18.58
C SER A 210 16.56 -9.06 -17.36
N ILE A 211 16.53 -10.40 -17.43
CA ILE A 211 15.89 -11.24 -16.42
C ILE A 211 16.84 -11.54 -15.25
N SER A 212 16.27 -11.62 -14.06
CA SER A 212 16.87 -12.03 -12.80
C SER A 212 15.81 -12.73 -11.94
N TYR A 213 16.20 -13.30 -10.81
CA TYR A 213 15.24 -13.80 -9.81
C TYR A 213 14.18 -12.76 -9.44
N ARG A 214 14.58 -11.47 -9.35
CA ARG A 214 13.70 -10.37 -8.95
C ARG A 214 12.93 -9.74 -10.12
N THR A 215 13.04 -10.28 -11.33
CA THR A 215 12.28 -9.79 -12.49
C THR A 215 10.81 -10.17 -12.34
N GLY A 216 10.04 -9.23 -11.81
CA GLY A 216 8.61 -9.37 -11.67
C GLY A 216 7.93 -8.12 -11.14
N VAL A 217 6.60 -8.16 -11.14
CA VAL A 217 5.68 -7.02 -11.02
C VAL A 217 5.72 -6.20 -9.72
N HIS A 218 6.65 -6.36 -8.78
CA HIS A 218 6.49 -5.84 -7.39
C HIS A 218 5.10 -6.19 -6.77
N TYR A 219 4.91 -5.95 -5.48
CA TYR A 219 3.60 -6.18 -4.83
C TYR A 219 2.72 -4.94 -4.92
N GLY A 220 1.41 -5.11 -4.68
CA GLY A 220 0.45 -4.01 -4.76
C GLY A 220 -0.32 -3.94 -6.08
N THR A 221 -0.65 -5.07 -6.69
CA THR A 221 -1.34 -5.09 -8.00
C THR A 221 -2.85 -4.85 -7.90
N HIS A 222 -3.37 -4.88 -6.67
CA HIS A 222 -4.79 -4.83 -6.33
C HIS A 222 -5.58 -3.74 -7.06
N ALA A 223 -5.10 -2.49 -7.06
CA ALA A 223 -5.88 -1.40 -7.65
C ALA A 223 -5.90 -1.44 -9.17
N ALA A 224 -4.83 -1.93 -9.81
CA ALA A 224 -4.79 -2.12 -11.26
C ALA A 224 -5.82 -3.17 -11.69
N ILE A 225 -5.82 -4.32 -11.02
CA ILE A 225 -6.76 -5.41 -11.29
C ILE A 225 -8.20 -4.98 -10.97
N ALA A 226 -8.46 -4.37 -9.81
CA ALA A 226 -9.78 -3.88 -9.43
C ALA A 226 -10.35 -2.83 -10.40
N ALA A 227 -9.51 -1.95 -10.94
CA ALA A 227 -9.91 -0.99 -11.97
C ALA A 227 -9.95 -1.60 -13.39
N GLY A 228 -9.45 -2.83 -13.55
CA GLY A 228 -9.33 -3.52 -14.84
C GLY A 228 -8.45 -2.80 -15.83
N VAL A 229 -7.29 -2.35 -15.35
CA VAL A 229 -6.27 -1.67 -16.16
C VAL A 229 -4.89 -2.23 -15.81
N GLY A 230 -3.93 -2.08 -16.71
CA GLY A 230 -2.53 -2.36 -16.42
C GLY A 230 -2.04 -3.77 -16.73
N GLY A 231 -2.93 -4.72 -17.04
CA GLY A 231 -2.56 -6.03 -17.57
C GLY A 231 -1.85 -5.96 -18.92
N ILE A 232 -1.15 -7.05 -19.26
CA ILE A 232 -0.64 -7.30 -20.62
C ILE A 232 -1.79 -7.86 -21.44
N GLU A 233 -2.49 -6.98 -22.14
CA GLU A 233 -3.76 -7.30 -22.79
C GLU A 233 -3.54 -7.90 -24.18
N PHE A 234 -3.45 -9.22 -24.24
CA PHE A 234 -3.51 -9.95 -25.51
C PHE A 234 -4.94 -9.86 -26.06
N GLY A 235 -5.15 -9.41 -27.30
CA GLY A 235 -6.48 -9.32 -27.91
C GLY A 235 -7.43 -8.25 -27.34
N SER A 236 -8.74 -8.49 -27.41
CA SER A 236 -9.80 -7.52 -27.08
C SER A 236 -10.93 -8.15 -26.24
N GLY A 237 -11.95 -7.35 -25.88
CA GLY A 237 -13.16 -7.81 -25.18
C GLY A 237 -13.14 -7.67 -23.66
N TYR A 238 -12.21 -6.88 -23.12
CA TYR A 238 -12.12 -6.58 -21.70
C TYR A 238 -13.32 -5.79 -21.21
N THR A 239 -13.90 -6.22 -20.10
CA THR A 239 -15.00 -5.53 -19.42
C THR A 239 -14.72 -5.52 -17.92
N ASN A 240 -15.28 -4.53 -17.22
CA ASN A 240 -15.10 -4.38 -15.79
C ASN A 240 -16.33 -4.81 -15.02
N SER A 241 -16.09 -5.32 -13.81
CA SER A 241 -17.12 -5.50 -12.80
C SER A 241 -17.78 -4.18 -12.45
N GLU A 242 -19.07 -4.23 -12.12
CA GLU A 242 -19.84 -3.15 -11.52
C GLU A 242 -19.19 -2.58 -10.25
N HIS A 243 -18.35 -3.36 -9.55
CA HIS A 243 -17.60 -2.90 -8.39
C HIS A 243 -16.64 -1.73 -8.73
N SER A 244 -16.09 -1.69 -9.94
CA SER A 244 -15.16 -0.62 -10.36
C SER A 244 -15.80 0.78 -10.40
N THR A 245 -17.13 0.83 -10.58
CA THR A 245 -17.91 2.08 -10.68
C THR A 245 -18.81 2.31 -9.47
N LYS A 246 -19.31 1.25 -8.82
CA LYS A 246 -20.27 1.33 -7.70
C LYS A 246 -19.64 1.18 -6.32
N ALA A 247 -18.41 0.67 -6.23
CA ALA A 247 -17.70 0.45 -4.97
C ALA A 247 -16.35 1.16 -4.96
N SER A 248 -15.74 1.21 -3.77
CA SER A 248 -14.33 1.54 -3.57
C SER A 248 -13.69 0.50 -2.67
N CYS A 249 -12.36 0.52 -2.53
CA CYS A 249 -11.64 -0.36 -1.61
C CYS A 249 -12.26 -0.34 -0.19
N ALA A 250 -12.58 0.87 0.30
CA ALA A 250 -13.19 1.09 1.61
C ALA A 250 -14.61 0.48 1.74
N SER A 251 -15.33 0.25 0.63
CA SER A 251 -16.67 -0.35 0.67
C SER A 251 -16.65 -1.78 1.23
N CYS A 252 -15.56 -2.53 0.99
CA CYS A 252 -15.41 -3.91 1.46
C CYS A 252 -14.36 -4.03 2.57
N HIS A 253 -13.20 -3.40 2.41
CA HIS A 253 -12.09 -3.52 3.36
C HIS A 253 -12.30 -2.71 4.64
N MET A 254 -13.09 -1.63 4.56
CA MET A 254 -13.47 -0.80 5.71
C MET A 254 -14.96 -0.91 6.04
N ALA A 255 -15.60 -2.00 5.61
CA ALA A 255 -16.97 -2.31 6.00
C ALA A 255 -17.10 -2.42 7.53
N SER A 256 -18.33 -2.47 8.05
CA SER A 256 -18.58 -2.63 9.47
C SER A 256 -17.73 -3.77 10.05
N PRO A 257 -16.98 -3.53 11.14
CA PRO A 257 -16.11 -4.55 11.71
C PRO A 257 -16.87 -5.82 12.09
N SER A 258 -16.26 -6.96 11.79
CA SER A 258 -16.69 -8.29 12.22
C SER A 258 -15.45 -9.06 12.64
N ALA A 259 -15.35 -9.39 13.93
CA ALA A 259 -14.12 -9.87 14.55
C ALA A 259 -12.93 -8.92 14.24
N LEU A 260 -11.89 -9.42 13.57
CA LEU A 260 -10.69 -8.65 13.21
C LEU A 260 -10.74 -8.06 11.79
N SER A 261 -11.84 -8.26 11.07
CA SER A 261 -12.01 -7.84 9.66
C SER A 261 -12.95 -6.63 9.57
N GLY A 262 -12.71 -5.74 8.61
CA GLY A 262 -13.43 -4.47 8.42
C GLY A 262 -12.80 -3.30 9.18
N GLY A 263 -13.47 -2.15 9.12
CA GLY A 263 -13.00 -0.91 9.74
C GLY A 263 -11.57 -0.54 9.32
N HIS A 264 -10.77 -0.05 10.27
CA HIS A 264 -9.38 0.34 10.01
C HIS A 264 -8.38 -0.82 10.08
N SER A 265 -8.83 -2.08 10.21
CA SER A 265 -7.92 -3.22 9.98
C SER A 265 -7.63 -3.41 8.49
N PHE A 266 -8.54 -2.93 7.64
CA PHE A 266 -8.53 -3.08 6.17
C PHE A 266 -8.59 -4.53 5.68
N ILE A 267 -8.90 -5.48 6.55
CA ILE A 267 -9.01 -6.90 6.20
C ILE A 267 -10.46 -7.19 5.79
N SER A 268 -10.68 -7.70 4.59
CA SER A 268 -12.04 -8.09 4.13
C SER A 268 -12.35 -9.57 4.33
N THR A 269 -11.34 -10.41 4.56
CA THR A 269 -11.47 -11.87 4.68
C THR A 269 -12.51 -12.26 5.73
N GLY A 270 -13.52 -13.03 5.29
CA GLY A 270 -14.60 -13.50 6.15
C GLY A 270 -15.63 -12.43 6.55
N ASN A 271 -15.46 -11.17 6.14
CA ASN A 271 -16.40 -10.10 6.46
C ASN A 271 -17.29 -9.78 5.25
N TYR A 272 -18.45 -10.42 5.19
CA TYR A 272 -19.43 -10.21 4.12
C TYR A 272 -20.35 -9.00 4.34
N SER A 273 -20.18 -8.23 5.42
CA SER A 273 -20.99 -7.02 5.66
C SER A 273 -20.83 -5.97 4.55
N GLY A 274 -19.62 -5.85 3.99
CA GLY A 274 -19.35 -4.97 2.84
C GLY A 274 -20.08 -5.40 1.57
N CYS A 275 -20.30 -6.70 1.37
CA CYS A 275 -21.12 -7.22 0.29
C CYS A 275 -22.61 -6.96 0.56
N ASN A 276 -23.04 -7.23 1.79
CA ASN A 276 -24.42 -7.18 2.26
C ASN A 276 -24.85 -5.77 2.70
N THR A 277 -24.51 -4.78 1.88
CA THR A 277 -24.91 -3.38 2.07
C THR A 277 -26.10 -3.06 1.18
N THR A 278 -26.98 -2.16 1.64
CA THR A 278 -28.13 -1.65 0.88
C THR A 278 -27.72 -1.22 -0.53
N ASN A 279 -28.47 -1.66 -1.54
CA ASN A 279 -28.22 -1.44 -2.99
C ASN A 279 -26.98 -2.15 -3.56
N CYS A 280 -26.32 -3.02 -2.81
CA CYS A 280 -25.28 -3.93 -3.31
C CYS A 280 -25.87 -5.35 -3.44
N HIS A 281 -25.64 -6.21 -2.44
CA HIS A 281 -26.13 -7.57 -2.41
C HIS A 281 -26.93 -7.86 -1.13
N SER A 282 -27.70 -8.94 -1.16
CA SER A 282 -28.44 -9.46 -0.01
C SER A 282 -28.10 -10.93 0.22
N GLY A 283 -27.51 -11.26 1.37
CA GLY A 283 -27.23 -12.64 1.78
C GLY A 283 -25.96 -13.27 1.19
N MET A 284 -25.03 -12.46 0.67
CA MET A 284 -23.71 -12.93 0.27
C MET A 284 -22.96 -13.55 1.45
N SER A 285 -22.28 -14.66 1.17
CA SER A 285 -21.54 -15.47 2.13
C SER A 285 -20.41 -16.21 1.41
N ALA A 286 -19.60 -16.94 2.18
CA ALA A 286 -18.52 -17.75 1.62
C ALA A 286 -19.00 -18.84 0.64
N THR A 287 -20.25 -19.26 0.77
CA THR A 287 -20.86 -20.33 -0.04
C THR A 287 -21.73 -19.79 -1.18
N SER A 288 -21.76 -18.47 -1.39
CA SER A 288 -22.47 -17.89 -2.53
C SER A 288 -21.85 -18.39 -3.84
N THR A 289 -22.65 -19.01 -4.69
CA THR A 289 -22.18 -19.67 -5.92
C THR A 289 -21.41 -18.73 -6.83
N VAL A 290 -21.92 -17.50 -7.06
CA VAL A 290 -21.24 -16.49 -7.87
C VAL A 290 -19.83 -16.16 -7.37
N LEU A 291 -19.61 -16.16 -6.06
CA LEU A 291 -18.30 -15.91 -5.46
C LEU A 291 -17.40 -17.15 -5.58
N ALA A 292 -17.92 -18.32 -5.23
CA ALA A 292 -17.19 -19.58 -5.31
C ALA A 292 -16.75 -19.90 -6.74
N ASP A 293 -17.64 -19.73 -7.72
CA ASP A 293 -17.38 -20.00 -9.14
C ASP A 293 -16.31 -19.07 -9.70
N ALA A 294 -16.37 -17.77 -9.36
CA ALA A 294 -15.36 -16.80 -9.78
C ALA A 294 -13.96 -17.18 -9.24
N ARG A 295 -13.87 -17.51 -7.95
CA ARG A 295 -12.62 -17.92 -7.31
C ARG A 295 -12.06 -19.20 -7.89
N ASN A 296 -12.90 -20.23 -8.00
CA ASN A 296 -12.51 -21.52 -8.57
C ASN A 296 -12.02 -21.36 -10.02
N TYR A 297 -12.71 -20.55 -10.83
CA TYR A 297 -12.29 -20.28 -12.19
C TYR A 297 -10.90 -19.63 -12.24
N VAL A 298 -10.67 -18.57 -11.47
CA VAL A 298 -9.40 -17.83 -11.48
C VAL A 298 -8.26 -18.69 -10.96
N THR A 299 -8.46 -19.41 -9.86
CA THR A 299 -7.44 -20.33 -9.32
C THR A 299 -7.10 -21.43 -10.34
N SER A 300 -8.09 -22.08 -10.93
CA SER A 300 -7.86 -23.13 -11.94
C SER A 300 -7.14 -22.61 -13.18
N LYS A 301 -7.47 -21.40 -13.64
CA LYS A 301 -6.81 -20.77 -14.78
C LYS A 301 -5.39 -20.29 -14.48
N LEU A 302 -5.10 -19.89 -13.24
CA LEU A 302 -3.73 -19.63 -12.81
C LEU A 302 -2.89 -20.91 -12.78
N GLU A 303 -3.45 -22.02 -12.32
CA GLU A 303 -2.78 -23.34 -12.36
C GLU A 303 -2.49 -23.77 -13.81
N GLU A 304 -3.48 -23.64 -14.71
CA GLU A 304 -3.31 -23.91 -16.15
C GLU A 304 -2.23 -23.02 -16.77
N LEU A 305 -2.23 -21.72 -16.42
CA LEU A 305 -1.25 -20.77 -16.91
C LEU A 305 0.17 -21.08 -16.40
N ALA A 306 0.31 -21.42 -15.12
CA ALA A 306 1.59 -21.83 -14.55
C ALA A 306 2.12 -23.10 -15.22
N ALA A 307 1.26 -24.09 -15.48
CA ALA A 307 1.63 -25.30 -16.20
C ALA A 307 2.16 -24.97 -17.62
N LYS A 308 1.41 -24.17 -18.40
CA LYS A 308 1.84 -23.71 -19.73
C LYS A 308 3.13 -22.91 -19.70
N ILE A 309 3.33 -22.07 -18.69
CA ILE A 309 4.58 -21.33 -18.53
C ILE A 309 5.75 -22.29 -18.31
N ASN A 310 5.57 -23.31 -17.46
CA ASN A 310 6.62 -24.27 -17.12
C ASN A 310 6.91 -25.29 -18.22
N GLU A 311 6.01 -25.52 -19.18
CA GLU A 311 6.28 -26.34 -20.37
C GLU A 311 7.52 -25.85 -21.14
N ALA A 312 7.79 -24.55 -21.15
CA ALA A 312 8.97 -23.96 -21.78
C ALA A 312 10.30 -24.43 -21.14
N GLY A 313 10.25 -24.97 -19.93
CA GLY A 313 11.40 -25.47 -19.18
C GLY A 313 11.93 -26.83 -19.60
N GLY A 314 11.27 -27.52 -20.54
CA GLY A 314 11.78 -28.77 -21.14
C GLY A 314 11.92 -29.93 -20.15
N GLY A 315 10.96 -30.07 -19.24
CA GLY A 315 10.95 -31.10 -18.18
C GLY A 315 11.34 -30.59 -16.79
N HIS A 316 11.56 -29.28 -16.65
CA HIS A 316 11.78 -28.60 -15.38
C HIS A 316 10.95 -27.32 -15.31
N ASP A 317 10.53 -26.91 -14.13
CA ASP A 317 9.75 -25.67 -13.98
C ASP A 317 10.64 -24.44 -14.17
N ILE A 318 10.23 -23.46 -14.98
CA ILE A 318 10.93 -22.16 -15.08
C ILE A 318 10.53 -21.19 -13.99
N LEU A 319 9.35 -21.39 -13.40
CA LEU A 319 8.90 -20.67 -12.22
C LEU A 319 9.39 -21.38 -10.95
N GLN A 320 9.86 -20.60 -9.99
CA GLN A 320 10.24 -21.08 -8.67
C GLN A 320 8.98 -21.51 -7.91
N LYS A 321 9.00 -22.73 -7.37
CA LYS A 321 8.10 -23.11 -6.26
C LYS A 321 8.68 -22.58 -4.97
N ASP A 322 7.91 -21.79 -4.24
CA ASP A 322 8.33 -21.30 -2.94
C ASP A 322 8.49 -22.50 -2.00
N PRO A 323 9.66 -22.70 -1.38
CA PRO A 323 9.90 -23.86 -0.53
C PRO A 323 9.08 -23.84 0.76
N SER A 324 8.51 -22.68 1.15
CA SER A 324 7.72 -22.55 2.37
C SER A 324 6.29 -23.07 2.23
N ASP A 325 5.69 -23.00 1.04
CA ASP A 325 4.30 -23.39 0.79
C ASP A 325 4.10 -24.31 -0.42
N GLY A 326 5.11 -24.48 -1.27
CA GLY A 326 5.07 -25.34 -2.45
C GLY A 326 4.34 -24.74 -3.66
N HIS A 327 3.97 -23.45 -3.63
CA HIS A 327 3.22 -22.78 -4.68
C HIS A 327 4.11 -21.89 -5.57
N TYR A 328 3.65 -21.60 -6.79
CA TYR A 328 4.34 -20.67 -7.69
C TYR A 328 3.91 -19.23 -7.40
N HIS A 329 4.86 -18.37 -7.03
CA HIS A 329 4.62 -16.93 -6.82
C HIS A 329 4.94 -16.07 -8.06
N GLY A 330 5.25 -16.74 -9.17
CA GLY A 330 5.60 -16.14 -10.45
C GLY A 330 7.05 -15.67 -10.54
N TYR A 331 7.91 -15.94 -9.54
CA TYR A 331 9.35 -15.71 -9.66
C TYR A 331 9.97 -16.74 -10.60
N PHE A 332 11.01 -16.34 -11.33
CA PHE A 332 11.82 -17.29 -12.09
C PHE A 332 12.65 -18.16 -11.16
N ASP A 333 12.84 -19.43 -11.48
CA ASP A 333 13.74 -20.33 -10.75
C ASP A 333 15.22 -20.08 -11.11
N ILE A 334 15.62 -18.82 -11.05
CA ILE A 334 16.98 -18.36 -11.36
C ILE A 334 17.76 -18.28 -10.05
N TYR A 335 19.00 -18.78 -10.08
CA TYR A 335 19.93 -18.68 -8.97
C TYR A 335 20.18 -17.21 -8.59
N ASP A 336 20.03 -16.91 -7.30
CA ASP A 336 20.44 -15.65 -6.69
C ASP A 336 21.01 -15.98 -5.31
N PRO A 337 22.29 -15.69 -5.01
CA PRO A 337 22.92 -16.18 -3.79
C PRO A 337 22.27 -15.67 -2.50
N GLY A 338 21.63 -14.50 -2.53
CA GLY A 338 20.98 -13.91 -1.36
C GLY A 338 19.49 -14.23 -1.23
N SER A 339 18.83 -14.58 -2.35
CA SER A 339 17.37 -14.59 -2.43
C SER A 339 16.80 -15.91 -2.96
N ASN A 340 17.60 -16.68 -3.71
CA ASN A 340 17.23 -17.97 -4.29
C ASN A 340 18.49 -18.83 -4.52
N ALA A 341 19.20 -19.18 -3.44
CA ALA A 341 20.47 -19.89 -3.52
C ALA A 341 20.32 -21.32 -4.10
N GLY A 342 19.11 -21.88 -4.09
CA GLY A 342 18.78 -23.16 -4.71
C GLY A 342 18.27 -23.05 -6.15
N GLY A 343 18.28 -21.86 -6.76
CA GLY A 343 17.70 -21.65 -8.08
C GLY A 343 18.34 -22.51 -9.16
N ARG A 344 17.52 -23.13 -9.99
CA ARG A 344 17.97 -24.08 -11.01
C ARG A 344 18.73 -23.41 -12.15
N TYR A 345 18.25 -22.27 -12.62
CA TYR A 345 18.76 -21.65 -13.84
C TYR A 345 19.82 -20.61 -13.55
N LYS A 346 20.80 -20.55 -14.45
CA LYS A 346 21.84 -19.53 -14.47
C LYS A 346 21.23 -18.13 -14.56
N SER A 347 21.65 -17.24 -13.65
CA SER A 347 21.35 -15.82 -13.74
C SER A 347 22.12 -15.16 -14.90
N PRO A 348 21.42 -14.37 -15.75
CA PRO A 348 22.05 -13.52 -16.76
C PRO A 348 22.94 -12.41 -16.19
N SER A 349 22.72 -12.00 -14.93
CA SER A 349 23.48 -10.95 -14.25
C SER A 349 24.11 -11.45 -12.96
N THR A 350 25.39 -11.11 -12.74
CA THR A 350 26.18 -11.50 -11.57
C THR A 350 26.80 -10.30 -10.86
N THR A 351 26.23 -9.11 -11.06
CA THR A 351 26.73 -7.86 -10.49
C THR A 351 26.79 -7.95 -8.96
N GLY A 352 27.96 -7.65 -8.40
CA GLY A 352 28.18 -7.66 -6.95
C GLY A 352 28.43 -9.04 -6.33
N TRP A 353 28.50 -10.10 -7.13
CA TRP A 353 28.73 -11.46 -6.62
C TRP A 353 30.22 -11.78 -6.47
N THR A 354 30.55 -12.70 -5.57
CA THR A 354 31.92 -13.25 -5.40
C THR A 354 32.29 -14.15 -6.57
N ASP A 355 33.57 -14.50 -6.68
CA ASP A 355 34.03 -15.36 -7.78
C ASP A 355 33.51 -16.80 -7.62
N GLU A 356 33.39 -17.31 -6.40
CA GLU A 356 32.77 -18.62 -6.13
C GLU A 356 31.31 -18.63 -6.57
N GLN A 357 30.56 -17.57 -6.29
CA GLN A 357 29.17 -17.43 -6.70
C GLN A 357 29.04 -17.38 -8.23
N LYS A 358 29.95 -16.70 -8.92
CA LYS A 358 29.99 -16.67 -10.39
C LYS A 358 30.34 -18.05 -10.96
N ILE A 359 31.30 -18.76 -10.36
CA ILE A 359 31.69 -20.12 -10.77
C ILE A 359 30.49 -21.06 -10.63
N TYR A 360 29.80 -21.02 -9.48
CA TYR A 360 28.59 -21.82 -9.28
C TYR A 360 27.49 -21.45 -10.28
N ASN A 361 27.17 -20.16 -10.45
CA ASN A 361 26.19 -19.73 -11.44
C ASN A 361 26.52 -20.20 -12.87
N ASN A 362 27.80 -20.23 -13.23
CA ASN A 362 28.25 -20.70 -14.53
C ASN A 362 28.14 -22.23 -14.72
N SER A 363 28.00 -23.01 -13.65
CA SER A 363 27.76 -24.46 -13.74
C SER A 363 26.28 -24.82 -13.94
N LEU A 364 25.37 -23.86 -13.71
CA LEU A 364 23.93 -24.05 -13.86
C LEU A 364 23.48 -23.98 -15.33
N PRO A 365 22.39 -24.69 -15.70
CA PRO A 365 21.80 -24.60 -17.04
C PRO A 365 21.31 -23.18 -17.34
N ALA A 366 21.43 -22.75 -18.60
CA ALA A 366 20.84 -21.49 -19.06
C ALA A 366 19.31 -21.55 -18.97
N LEU A 367 18.68 -20.41 -18.66
CA LEU A 367 17.22 -20.27 -18.78
C LEU A 367 16.82 -20.51 -20.25
N PRO A 368 15.75 -21.29 -20.51
CA PRO A 368 15.24 -21.48 -21.86
C PRO A 368 14.87 -20.16 -22.55
N SER A 369 14.91 -20.17 -23.87
CA SER A 369 14.41 -19.05 -24.68
C SER A 369 12.93 -18.83 -24.39
N LEU A 370 12.55 -17.58 -24.14
CA LEU A 370 11.16 -17.17 -23.95
C LEU A 370 10.71 -16.37 -25.16
N THR A 371 9.43 -16.49 -25.53
CA THR A 371 8.80 -15.53 -26.45
C THR A 371 8.31 -14.31 -25.67
N ASN A 372 8.04 -13.22 -26.39
CA ASN A 372 7.37 -12.05 -25.87
C ASN A 372 6.00 -12.38 -25.24
N ALA A 373 5.21 -13.26 -25.87
CA ALA A 373 3.95 -13.74 -25.32
C ALA A 373 4.14 -14.49 -24.00
N LEU A 374 5.12 -15.40 -23.94
CA LEU A 374 5.41 -16.16 -22.73
C LEU A 374 5.85 -15.26 -21.58
N PHE A 375 6.69 -14.26 -21.86
CA PHE A 375 7.09 -13.29 -20.84
C PHE A 375 5.91 -12.41 -20.38
N GLY A 376 5.07 -11.94 -21.30
CA GLY A 376 3.83 -11.22 -20.96
C GLY A 376 2.85 -12.07 -20.14
N ALA A 377 2.77 -13.37 -20.41
CA ALA A 377 1.98 -14.32 -19.64
C ALA A 377 2.49 -14.47 -18.19
N ILE A 378 3.81 -14.49 -17.99
CA ILE A 378 4.42 -14.49 -16.65
C ILE A 378 4.04 -13.20 -15.88
N LEU A 379 4.07 -12.04 -16.55
CA LEU A 379 3.65 -10.78 -15.93
C LEU A 379 2.15 -10.78 -15.55
N ASN A 380 1.28 -11.31 -16.41
CA ASN A 380 -0.14 -11.47 -16.09
C ASN A 380 -0.37 -12.44 -14.94
N TYR A 381 0.34 -13.57 -14.91
CA TYR A 381 0.31 -14.51 -13.78
C TYR A 381 0.67 -13.78 -12.49
N GLN A 382 1.79 -13.04 -12.47
CA GLN A 382 2.22 -12.26 -11.31
C GLN A 382 1.20 -11.20 -10.90
N LEU A 383 0.64 -10.46 -11.86
CA LEU A 383 -0.36 -9.41 -11.59
C LEU A 383 -1.59 -9.97 -10.87
N ILE A 384 -2.12 -11.09 -11.37
CA ILE A 384 -3.35 -11.70 -10.88
C ILE A 384 -3.09 -12.49 -9.60
N TYR A 385 -1.99 -13.24 -9.52
CA TYR A 385 -1.64 -13.97 -8.30
C TYR A 385 -1.41 -13.01 -7.12
N ARG A 386 -0.67 -11.91 -7.34
CA ARG A 386 -0.34 -10.92 -6.30
C ARG A 386 -1.50 -9.98 -5.96
N ASP A 387 -2.58 -10.02 -6.74
CA ASP A 387 -3.82 -9.33 -6.41
C ASP A 387 -4.52 -9.99 -5.21
N GLY A 388 -4.27 -11.29 -4.98
CA GLY A 388 -4.67 -11.98 -3.76
C GLY A 388 -6.19 -12.02 -3.48
N SER A 389 -7.03 -11.57 -4.42
CA SER A 389 -8.48 -11.55 -4.28
C SER A 389 -9.16 -12.78 -4.84
N ASP A 390 -8.41 -13.69 -5.47
CA ASP A 390 -8.93 -14.83 -6.22
C ASP A 390 -10.01 -14.43 -7.24
N GLY A 391 -9.86 -13.28 -7.89
CA GLY A 391 -10.82 -12.81 -8.90
C GLY A 391 -11.91 -11.86 -8.41
N VAL A 392 -12.08 -11.68 -7.09
CA VAL A 392 -13.18 -10.90 -6.51
C VAL A 392 -13.12 -9.42 -6.90
N HIS A 393 -11.92 -8.86 -7.04
CA HIS A 393 -11.75 -7.46 -7.38
C HIS A 393 -12.37 -7.09 -8.74
N ASN A 394 -12.20 -7.93 -9.76
CA ASN A 394 -12.73 -7.67 -11.09
C ASN A 394 -12.81 -8.94 -11.97
N TYR A 395 -13.70 -9.86 -11.60
CA TYR A 395 -13.82 -11.15 -12.28
C TYR A 395 -13.96 -11.07 -13.81
N PRO A 396 -14.83 -10.22 -14.41
CA PRO A 396 -14.95 -10.14 -15.87
C PRO A 396 -13.64 -9.77 -16.57
N TYR A 397 -12.87 -8.83 -16.00
CA TYR A 397 -11.57 -8.43 -16.52
C TYR A 397 -10.55 -9.54 -16.39
N ILE A 398 -10.40 -10.11 -15.19
CA ILE A 398 -9.42 -11.15 -14.87
C ILE A 398 -9.66 -12.40 -15.70
N LYS A 399 -10.92 -12.84 -15.81
CA LYS A 399 -11.33 -13.95 -16.66
C LYS A 399 -10.86 -13.71 -18.10
N LYS A 400 -11.17 -12.55 -18.67
CA LYS A 400 -10.83 -12.25 -20.05
C LYS A 400 -9.32 -12.14 -20.26
N LEU A 401 -8.59 -11.58 -19.29
CA LEU A 401 -7.14 -11.47 -19.30
C LEU A 401 -6.48 -12.86 -19.28
N LEU A 402 -6.94 -13.77 -18.42
CA LEU A 402 -6.44 -15.16 -18.38
C LEU A 402 -6.75 -15.91 -19.67
N ASP A 403 -7.99 -15.84 -20.16
CA ASP A 403 -8.42 -16.53 -21.38
C ASP A 403 -7.60 -16.08 -22.60
N ASN A 404 -7.44 -14.77 -22.76
CA ASN A 404 -6.66 -14.23 -23.87
C ASN A 404 -5.16 -14.50 -23.71
N THR A 405 -4.64 -14.51 -22.48
CA THR A 405 -3.23 -14.87 -22.20
C THR A 405 -2.96 -16.31 -22.59
N LEU A 406 -3.82 -17.25 -22.15
CA LEU A 406 -3.71 -18.66 -22.50
C LEU A 406 -3.84 -18.88 -24.01
N ALA A 407 -4.74 -18.16 -24.68
CA ALA A 407 -4.89 -18.22 -26.12
C ALA A 407 -3.64 -17.72 -26.87
N ALA A 408 -2.92 -16.73 -26.33
CA ALA A 408 -1.68 -16.21 -26.92
C ALA A 408 -0.48 -17.15 -26.77
N LEU A 409 -0.59 -18.21 -25.95
CA LEU A 409 0.44 -19.24 -25.78
C LEU A 409 0.18 -20.50 -26.62
N ASN A 410 -0.97 -20.57 -27.32
CA ASN A 410 -1.30 -21.64 -28.26
C ASN A 410 -0.99 -21.18 -29.69
#